data_AF-A0A357LCZ9-F1
#
_entry.id   AF-A0A357LCZ9-F1
#
_cell.length_a   1.000
_cell.length_b   1.000
_cell.length_c   1.000
_cell.angle_alpha   90.00
_cell.angle_beta   90.00
_cell.angle_gamma   90.00
#
_symmetry.space_group_name_H-M   'P 1'
#
loop_
_entity.id
_entity.type
_entity.pdbx_description
1 polymer ?
#
loop_
_entity_poly.entity_id
_entity_poly.type
_entity_poly.pdbx_seq_one_letter_code
_entity_poly.pdbx_strand_id
1 'polypeptide(L)'
;MNDADLEGLERELPALARVRRFARTLEGLPWFSNLGEPMTPGARAAARTYAEGLGFPDAEVAILVDWEDAAAAAEPNDWNSPAWEAEELLRADLTTRALEVLSEDALKIAMAMIATRVAEPAREAMEQASFIWDVEDEAHQQLAVGAAVQAAHQAMLVLIAAIDPDFDASDHPFTAKFRLFEFGRWPVGVTGSSLNVF
;
A
#
# COMPACT_ATOMS: atom_id res chain seq x y z
N MET A 1 35.56 5.38 7.43
CA MET A 1 34.38 5.88 8.16
C MET A 1 34.89 6.98 9.06
N ASN A 2 34.55 8.22 8.74
CA ASN A 2 34.88 9.39 9.55
C ASN A 2 33.76 9.63 10.59
N ASP A 3 33.96 10.57 11.51
CA ASP A 3 32.97 10.88 12.57
C ASP A 3 31.64 11.38 12.00
N ALA A 4 31.64 12.07 10.86
CA ALA A 4 30.42 12.54 10.19
C ALA A 4 29.60 11.38 9.57
N ASP A 5 30.28 10.34 9.05
CA ASP A 5 29.65 9.12 8.55
C ASP A 5 28.95 8.37 9.71
N LEU A 6 29.59 8.35 10.90
CA LEU A 6 29.03 7.74 12.10
C LEU A 6 27.81 8.51 12.61
N GLU A 7 27.90 9.84 12.71
CA GLU A 7 26.77 10.69 13.11
C GLU A 7 25.58 10.56 12.14
N GLY A 8 25.84 10.48 10.83
CA GLY A 8 24.80 10.25 9.82
C GLY A 8 24.08 8.92 10.06
N LEU A 9 24.84 7.85 10.26
CA LEU A 9 24.28 6.53 10.54
C LEU A 9 23.45 6.53 11.83
N GLU A 10 23.93 7.16 12.90
CA GLU A 10 23.22 7.24 14.19
C GLU A 10 21.84 7.92 14.04
N ARG A 11 21.72 8.92 13.16
CA ARG A 11 20.44 9.60 12.87
C ARG A 11 19.46 8.71 12.10
N GLU A 12 19.95 7.85 11.21
CA GLU A 12 19.11 6.96 10.41
C GLU A 12 18.61 5.72 11.19
N LEU A 13 19.36 5.29 12.23
CA LEU A 13 19.08 4.06 12.98
C LEU A 13 17.63 3.92 13.49
N PRO A 14 16.99 4.96 14.08
CA PRO A 14 15.60 4.86 14.53
C PRO A 14 14.62 4.55 13.40
N ALA A 15 14.80 5.18 12.23
CA ALA A 15 13.97 4.96 11.05
C ALA A 15 14.13 3.53 10.54
N LEU A 16 15.38 3.10 10.34
CA LEU A 16 15.69 1.75 9.88
C LEU A 16 15.18 0.68 10.85
N ALA A 17 15.20 0.93 12.15
CA ALA A 17 14.63 0.03 13.15
C ALA A 17 13.10 -0.10 13.03
N ARG A 18 12.38 0.99 12.76
CA ARG A 18 10.92 0.97 12.49
C ARG A 18 10.60 0.22 11.21
N VAL A 19 11.31 0.52 10.12
CA VAL A 19 11.15 -0.18 8.83
C VAL A 19 11.40 -1.68 8.98
N ARG A 20 12.46 -2.08 9.70
CA ARG A 20 12.74 -3.50 9.96
C ARG A 20 11.63 -4.18 10.78
N ARG A 21 11.03 -3.48 11.75
CA ARG A 21 9.90 -4.03 12.52
C ARG A 21 8.68 -4.20 11.63
N PHE A 22 8.36 -3.22 10.79
CA PHE A 22 7.30 -3.31 9.80
C PHE A 22 7.53 -4.46 8.82
N ALA A 23 8.74 -4.62 8.30
CA ALA A 23 9.08 -5.73 7.40
C ALA A 23 8.82 -7.13 7.99
N ARG A 24 8.83 -7.27 9.32
CA ARG A 24 8.47 -8.54 10.01
C ARG A 24 6.97 -8.74 10.12
N THR A 25 6.17 -7.67 10.18
CA THR A 25 4.71 -7.82 10.22
C THR A 25 4.15 -8.28 8.87
N LEU A 26 4.85 -7.97 7.77
CA LEU A 26 4.46 -8.37 6.40
C LEU A 26 4.44 -9.89 6.18
N GLU A 27 5.27 -10.64 6.90
CA GLU A 27 5.41 -12.10 6.74
C GLU A 27 4.15 -12.88 7.13
N GLY A 28 3.27 -12.28 7.95
CA GLY A 28 2.06 -12.94 8.47
C GLY A 28 0.76 -12.31 7.98
N LEU A 29 0.80 -11.43 6.98
CA LEU A 29 -0.41 -10.78 6.49
C LEU A 29 -1.27 -11.73 5.66
N PRO A 30 -2.61 -11.67 5.80
CA PRO A 30 -3.52 -12.57 5.12
C PRO A 30 -3.84 -12.04 3.71
N TRP A 31 -2.79 -11.82 2.91
CA TRP A 31 -2.89 -11.26 1.55
C TRP A 31 -4.01 -11.94 0.78
N PHE A 32 -4.93 -11.15 0.22
CA PHE A 32 -6.01 -11.62 -0.66
C PHE A 32 -6.92 -12.72 -0.09
N SER A 33 -6.95 -12.90 1.23
CA SER A 33 -7.71 -13.97 1.87
C SER A 33 -9.23 -13.80 1.83
N ASN A 34 -9.73 -12.56 1.65
CA ASN A 34 -11.15 -12.25 1.73
C ASN A 34 -11.68 -11.58 0.45
N LEU A 35 -11.06 -11.81 -0.70
CA LEU A 35 -11.48 -11.24 -1.98
C LEU A 35 -12.95 -11.61 -2.28
N GLY A 36 -13.76 -10.63 -2.66
CA GLY A 36 -15.15 -10.81 -3.07
C GLY A 36 -16.14 -11.05 -1.93
N GLU A 37 -15.65 -11.19 -0.70
CA GLU A 37 -16.51 -11.39 0.46
C GLU A 37 -17.19 -10.08 0.91
N PRO A 38 -18.29 -10.11 1.70
CA PRO A 38 -18.81 -8.92 2.34
C PRO A 38 -17.78 -8.23 3.25
N MET A 39 -17.63 -6.90 3.14
CA MET A 39 -16.68 -6.17 3.98
C MET A 39 -17.08 -6.14 5.45
N THR A 40 -16.11 -6.39 6.32
CA THR A 40 -16.25 -6.15 7.76
C THR A 40 -16.39 -4.65 8.05
N PRO A 41 -16.95 -4.25 9.21
CA PRO A 41 -17.01 -2.84 9.59
C PRO A 41 -15.63 -2.14 9.61
N GLY A 42 -14.58 -2.86 10.01
CA GLY A 42 -13.20 -2.36 10.03
C GLY A 42 -12.64 -2.10 8.64
N ALA A 43 -12.82 -3.05 7.72
CA ALA A 43 -12.39 -2.87 6.32
C ALA A 43 -13.14 -1.71 5.66
N ARG A 44 -14.45 -1.57 5.91
CA ARG A 44 -15.25 -0.46 5.38
C ARG A 44 -14.81 0.89 5.94
N ALA A 45 -14.43 0.95 7.21
CA ALA A 45 -13.87 2.16 7.80
C ALA A 45 -12.55 2.53 7.14
N ALA A 46 -11.64 1.57 6.94
CA ALA A 46 -10.37 1.80 6.25
C ALA A 46 -10.57 2.28 4.79
N ALA A 47 -11.51 1.69 4.06
CA ALA A 47 -11.84 2.14 2.70
C ALA A 47 -12.35 3.59 2.67
N ARG A 48 -13.21 3.98 3.61
CA ARG A 48 -13.67 5.38 3.71
C ARG A 48 -12.55 6.35 4.05
N THR A 49 -11.72 6.05 5.05
CA THR A 49 -10.57 6.89 5.41
C THR A 49 -9.61 7.05 4.22
N TYR A 50 -9.41 5.99 3.44
CA TYR A 50 -8.60 6.05 2.22
C TYR A 50 -9.23 6.99 1.18
N ALA A 51 -10.51 6.81 0.83
CA ALA A 51 -11.20 7.66 -0.14
C ALA A 51 -11.26 9.14 0.30
N GLU A 52 -11.64 9.38 1.57
CA GLU A 52 -11.66 10.72 2.18
C GLU A 52 -10.29 11.39 2.12
N GLY A 53 -9.22 10.67 2.48
CA GLY A 53 -7.86 11.19 2.44
C GLY A 53 -7.31 11.46 1.04
N LEU A 54 -7.90 10.85 0.01
CA LEU A 54 -7.62 11.19 -1.40
C LEU A 54 -8.47 12.35 -1.93
N GLY A 55 -9.43 12.87 -1.14
CA GLY A 55 -10.32 13.94 -1.56
C GLY A 55 -11.65 13.48 -2.17
N PHE A 56 -12.05 12.22 -1.94
CA PHE A 56 -13.31 11.63 -2.42
C PHE A 56 -14.20 11.20 -1.24
N PRO A 57 -14.64 12.12 -0.37
CA PRO A 57 -15.42 11.77 0.83
C PRO A 57 -16.80 11.17 0.51
N ASP A 58 -17.35 11.51 -0.67
CA ASP A 58 -18.65 11.02 -1.12
C ASP A 58 -18.54 9.72 -1.94
N ALA A 59 -17.34 9.16 -2.11
CA ALA A 59 -17.17 7.92 -2.86
C ALA A 59 -17.80 6.74 -2.10
N GLU A 60 -18.67 6.00 -2.77
CA GLU A 60 -19.23 4.77 -2.24
C GLU A 60 -18.22 3.63 -2.34
N VAL A 61 -18.15 2.78 -1.31
CA VAL A 61 -17.30 1.59 -1.35
C VAL A 61 -18.02 0.49 -2.11
N ALA A 62 -17.60 0.25 -3.35
CA ALA A 62 -18.09 -0.81 -4.22
C ALA A 62 -17.25 -2.07 -4.02
N ILE A 63 -17.92 -3.17 -3.66
CA ILE A 63 -17.27 -4.48 -3.50
C ILE A 63 -17.32 -5.18 -4.85
N LEU A 64 -16.16 -5.48 -5.42
CA LEU A 64 -16.04 -6.34 -6.59
C LEU A 64 -16.11 -7.78 -6.11
N VAL A 65 -16.91 -8.61 -6.77
CA VAL A 65 -17.19 -9.99 -6.34
C VAL A 65 -16.51 -11.03 -7.21
N ASP A 66 -15.96 -10.61 -8.34
CA ASP A 66 -15.24 -11.47 -9.27
C ASP A 66 -13.99 -10.77 -9.80
N TRP A 67 -13.17 -11.58 -10.45
CA TRP A 67 -11.87 -11.17 -10.94
C TRP A 67 -11.94 -10.32 -12.20
N GLU A 68 -12.91 -10.55 -13.08
CA GLU A 68 -13.03 -9.82 -14.34
C GLU A 68 -13.31 -8.35 -14.07
N ASP A 69 -14.22 -8.06 -13.13
CA ASP A 69 -14.51 -6.69 -12.70
C ASP A 69 -13.29 -6.04 -12.03
N ALA A 70 -12.55 -6.79 -11.21
CA ALA A 70 -11.34 -6.29 -10.55
C ALA A 70 -10.22 -5.97 -11.54
N ALA A 71 -10.00 -6.85 -12.51
CA ALA A 71 -9.05 -6.62 -13.59
C ALA A 71 -9.46 -5.40 -14.43
N ALA A 72 -10.72 -5.31 -14.86
CA ALA A 72 -11.22 -4.19 -15.67
C ALA A 72 -11.14 -2.85 -14.92
N ALA A 73 -11.37 -2.85 -13.60
CA ALA A 73 -11.21 -1.66 -12.76
C ALA A 73 -9.73 -1.31 -12.49
N ALA A 74 -8.83 -2.30 -12.51
CA ALA A 74 -7.39 -2.10 -12.35
C ALA A 74 -6.71 -1.65 -13.64
N GLU A 75 -7.30 -1.94 -14.80
CA GLU A 75 -6.77 -1.52 -16.09
C GLU A 75 -6.63 0.01 -16.13
N PRO A 76 -5.51 0.53 -16.67
CA PRO A 76 -5.25 1.96 -16.79
C PRO A 76 -6.13 2.56 -17.90
N ASN A 77 -7.43 2.63 -17.65
CA ASN A 77 -8.42 3.24 -18.53
C ASN A 77 -8.35 4.78 -18.45
N ASP A 78 -7.71 5.33 -17.41
CA ASP A 78 -7.43 6.76 -17.26
C ASP A 78 -6.02 6.96 -16.67
N TRP A 79 -5.04 7.17 -17.55
CA TRP A 79 -3.62 7.30 -17.19
C TRP A 79 -3.31 8.51 -16.29
N ASN A 80 -4.29 9.35 -15.94
CA ASN A 80 -4.18 10.43 -14.94
C ASN A 80 -5.55 10.68 -14.28
N SER A 81 -6.15 9.64 -13.67
CA SER A 81 -7.37 9.89 -12.89
C SER A 81 -7.06 10.82 -11.71
N PRO A 82 -8.02 11.63 -11.24
CA PRO A 82 -7.81 12.53 -10.10
C PRO A 82 -7.36 11.79 -8.83
N ALA A 83 -7.76 10.52 -8.66
CA ALA A 83 -7.32 9.70 -7.54
C ALA A 83 -5.85 9.27 -7.67
N TRP A 84 -5.40 8.93 -8.89
CA TRP A 84 -4.01 8.65 -9.16
C TRP A 84 -3.13 9.88 -8.89
N GLU A 85 -3.55 11.07 -9.35
CA GLU A 85 -2.83 12.32 -9.09
C GLU A 85 -2.72 12.60 -7.58
N ALA A 86 -3.80 12.40 -6.83
CA ALA A 86 -3.80 12.56 -5.38
C ALA A 86 -2.83 11.60 -4.69
N GLU A 87 -2.81 10.32 -5.09
CA GLU A 87 -1.81 9.37 -4.59
C GLU A 87 -0.39 9.81 -4.92
N GLU A 88 -0.13 10.24 -6.15
CA GLU A 88 1.22 10.57 -6.59
C GLU A 88 1.77 11.81 -5.87
N LEU A 89 0.92 12.81 -5.61
CA LEU A 89 1.27 13.98 -4.80
C LEU A 89 1.60 13.60 -3.35
N LEU A 90 0.77 12.76 -2.71
CA LEU A 90 1.03 12.26 -1.36
C LEU A 90 2.32 11.43 -1.30
N ARG A 91 2.55 10.58 -2.31
CA ARG A 91 3.76 9.75 -2.41
C ARG A 91 5.00 10.63 -2.58
N ALA A 92 4.93 11.69 -3.37
CA ALA A 92 6.02 12.63 -3.56
C ALA A 92 6.36 13.36 -2.25
N ASP A 93 5.36 13.91 -1.54
CA ASP A 93 5.55 14.56 -0.24
C ASP A 93 6.20 13.63 0.78
N LEU A 94 5.68 12.41 0.92
CA LEU A 94 6.23 11.42 1.84
C LEU A 94 7.65 10.98 1.47
N THR A 95 7.97 10.92 0.17
CA THR A 95 9.34 10.62 -0.28
C THR A 95 10.29 11.74 0.12
N THR A 96 9.89 13.00 -0.04
CA THR A 96 10.68 14.16 0.43
C THR A 96 10.92 14.09 1.93
N ARG A 97 9.87 13.86 2.73
CA ARG A 97 9.98 13.71 4.19
C ARG A 97 10.88 12.53 4.58
N ALA A 98 10.77 11.40 3.88
CA ALA A 98 11.64 10.25 4.14
C ALA A 98 13.12 10.57 3.88
N LEU A 99 13.42 11.37 2.86
CA LEU A 99 14.78 11.81 2.52
C LEU A 99 15.35 12.87 3.47
N GLU A 100 14.53 13.50 4.32
CA GLU A 100 15.00 14.33 5.43
C GLU A 100 15.56 13.50 6.58
N VAL A 101 15.15 12.22 6.68
CA VAL A 101 15.54 11.30 7.75
C VAL A 101 16.55 10.25 7.29
N LEU A 102 16.43 9.77 6.06
CA LEU A 102 17.26 8.73 5.47
C LEU A 102 18.00 9.26 4.26
N SER A 103 19.25 8.82 4.08
CA SER A 103 19.93 8.93 2.80
C SER A 103 19.15 8.21 1.68
N GLU A 104 19.35 8.66 0.45
CA GLU A 104 18.70 8.08 -0.73
C GLU A 104 19.02 6.57 -0.88
N ASP A 105 20.27 6.18 -0.60
CA ASP A 105 20.70 4.78 -0.65
C ASP A 105 20.03 3.95 0.45
N ALA A 106 19.93 4.47 1.68
CA ALA A 106 19.22 3.80 2.77
C ALA A 106 17.73 3.61 2.43
N LEU A 107 17.07 4.63 1.87
CA LEU A 107 15.68 4.55 1.44
C LEU A 107 15.50 3.50 0.31
N LYS A 108 16.37 3.49 -0.70
CA LYS A 108 16.35 2.49 -1.78
C LYS A 108 16.50 1.07 -1.24
N ILE A 109 17.44 0.85 -0.32
CA ILE A 109 17.66 -0.46 0.33
C ILE A 109 16.43 -0.87 1.13
N ALA A 110 15.84 0.06 1.88
CA ALA A 110 14.61 -0.17 2.64
C ALA A 110 13.44 -0.57 1.74
N MET A 111 13.21 0.16 0.64
CA MET A 111 12.18 -0.17 -0.35
C MET A 111 12.41 -1.55 -0.98
N ALA A 112 13.64 -1.86 -1.39
CA ALA A 112 13.98 -3.16 -1.96
C ALA A 112 13.70 -4.30 -0.97
N MET A 113 14.07 -4.13 0.30
CA MET A 113 13.78 -5.09 1.36
C MET A 113 12.28 -5.31 1.52
N ILE A 114 11.46 -4.25 1.55
CA ILE A 114 10.00 -4.37 1.66
C ILE A 114 9.43 -5.11 0.44
N ALA A 115 9.86 -4.76 -0.77
CA ALA A 115 9.40 -5.42 -1.99
C ALA A 115 9.67 -6.94 -1.96
N THR A 116 10.89 -7.35 -1.56
CA THR A 116 11.23 -8.77 -1.42
C THR A 116 10.38 -9.49 -0.37
N ARG A 117 9.96 -8.81 0.70
CA ARG A 117 9.13 -9.40 1.76
C ARG A 117 7.65 -9.53 1.39
N VAL A 118 7.18 -8.76 0.41
CA VAL A 118 5.77 -8.76 -0.01
C VAL A 118 5.56 -9.58 -1.27
N ALA A 119 6.45 -9.46 -2.26
CA ALA A 119 6.21 -9.98 -3.60
C ALA A 119 5.97 -11.50 -3.63
N GLU A 120 6.79 -12.29 -2.92
CA GLU A 120 6.62 -13.75 -2.90
C GLU A 120 5.34 -14.17 -2.16
N PRO A 121 5.12 -13.78 -0.87
CA PRO A 121 3.93 -14.23 -0.15
C PRO A 121 2.62 -13.72 -0.77
N ALA A 122 2.61 -12.50 -1.32
CA ALA A 122 1.45 -11.95 -2.01
C ALA A 122 1.15 -12.72 -3.31
N ARG A 123 2.19 -13.14 -4.05
CA ARG A 123 2.01 -13.95 -5.26
C ARG A 123 1.50 -15.35 -4.92
N GLU A 124 2.09 -16.03 -3.95
CA GLU A 124 1.61 -17.35 -3.51
C GLU A 124 0.15 -17.29 -3.04
N ALA A 125 -0.23 -16.23 -2.30
CA ALA A 125 -1.61 -16.03 -1.87
C ALA A 125 -2.55 -15.72 -3.05
N MET A 126 -2.07 -14.94 -4.03
CA MET A 126 -2.83 -14.63 -5.23
C MET A 126 -3.03 -15.86 -6.11
N GLU A 127 -2.03 -16.70 -6.30
CA GLU A 127 -2.13 -17.98 -7.02
C GLU A 127 -3.15 -18.93 -6.36
N GLN A 128 -3.20 -18.95 -5.03
CA GLN A 128 -4.20 -19.72 -4.29
C GLN A 128 -5.61 -19.15 -4.46
N ALA A 129 -5.75 -17.82 -4.42
CA ALA A 129 -7.03 -17.16 -4.61
C ALA A 129 -7.55 -17.34 -6.05
N SER A 130 -6.69 -17.20 -7.05
CA SER A 130 -7.05 -17.30 -8.48
C SER A 130 -7.53 -18.69 -8.89
N PHE A 131 -7.03 -19.75 -8.24
CA PHE A 131 -7.51 -21.12 -8.45
C PHE A 131 -9.01 -21.27 -8.13
N ILE A 132 -9.55 -20.52 -7.16
CA ILE A 132 -10.97 -20.57 -6.79
C ILE A 132 -11.86 -19.99 -7.90
N TRP A 133 -11.32 -19.04 -8.67
CA TRP A 133 -12.04 -18.25 -9.67
C TRP A 133 -11.73 -18.66 -11.12
N ASP A 134 -10.95 -19.73 -11.34
CA ASP A 134 -10.51 -20.21 -12.66
C ASP A 134 -9.77 -19.12 -13.48
N VAL A 135 -9.01 -18.28 -12.79
CA VAL A 135 -8.28 -17.15 -13.39
C VAL A 135 -6.88 -17.59 -13.81
N GLU A 136 -6.69 -17.83 -15.11
CA GLU A 136 -5.41 -18.27 -15.68
C GLU A 136 -4.48 -17.11 -16.10
N ASP A 137 -4.97 -15.86 -16.15
CA ASP A 137 -4.19 -14.74 -16.64
C ASP A 137 -3.18 -14.21 -15.60
N GLU A 138 -1.92 -14.59 -15.78
CA GLU A 138 -0.79 -14.15 -14.96
C GLU A 138 -0.63 -12.61 -14.93
N ALA A 139 -1.01 -11.89 -15.99
CA ALA A 139 -0.86 -10.43 -16.04
C ALA A 139 -1.77 -9.75 -15.01
N HIS A 140 -3.00 -10.24 -14.84
CA HIS A 140 -3.90 -9.70 -13.83
C HIS A 140 -3.40 -10.00 -12.42
N GLN A 141 -2.90 -11.21 -12.16
CA GLN A 141 -2.36 -11.57 -10.85
C GLN A 141 -1.19 -10.64 -10.47
N GLN A 142 -0.36 -10.27 -11.45
CA GLN A 142 0.73 -9.31 -11.26
C GLN A 142 0.26 -7.90 -10.91
N LEU A 143 -0.91 -7.45 -11.38
CA LEU A 143 -1.47 -6.15 -10.98
C LEU A 143 -1.75 -6.09 -9.48
N ALA A 144 -2.42 -7.12 -8.94
CA ALA A 144 -2.74 -7.19 -7.52
C ALA A 144 -1.47 -7.27 -6.65
N VAL A 145 -0.51 -8.12 -7.04
CA VAL A 145 0.78 -8.23 -6.34
C VAL A 145 1.56 -6.91 -6.38
N GLY A 146 1.57 -6.23 -7.54
CA GLY A 146 2.17 -4.91 -7.69
C GLY A 146 1.53 -3.87 -6.78
N ALA A 147 0.20 -3.85 -6.69
CA ALA A 147 -0.55 -2.97 -5.79
C ALA A 147 -0.22 -3.24 -4.32
N ALA A 148 -0.07 -4.50 -3.91
CA ALA A 148 0.34 -4.85 -2.54
C ALA A 148 1.75 -4.33 -2.21
N VAL A 149 2.72 -4.50 -3.13
CA VAL A 149 4.08 -3.97 -2.96
C VAL A 149 4.07 -2.44 -2.87
N GLN A 150 3.34 -1.76 -3.77
CA GLN A 150 3.22 -0.31 -3.76
C GLN A 150 2.60 0.20 -2.45
N ALA A 151 1.51 -0.43 -1.98
CA ALA A 151 0.87 -0.06 -0.72
C ALA A 151 1.81 -0.26 0.49
N ALA A 152 2.63 -1.33 0.49
CA ALA A 152 3.61 -1.56 1.54
C ALA A 152 4.73 -0.50 1.53
N HIS A 153 5.20 -0.06 0.34
CA HIS A 153 6.14 1.07 0.23
C HIS A 153 5.52 2.37 0.73
N GLN A 154 4.29 2.67 0.34
CA GLN A 154 3.55 3.85 0.77
C GLN A 154 3.38 3.86 2.31
N ALA A 155 2.98 2.74 2.92
CA ALA A 155 2.89 2.60 4.37
C ALA A 155 4.24 2.75 5.07
N MET A 156 5.31 2.19 4.50
CA MET A 156 6.68 2.39 5.00
C MET A 156 7.07 3.87 5.00
N LEU A 157 6.76 4.61 3.94
CA LEU A 157 7.07 6.05 3.88
C LEU A 157 6.31 6.82 4.97
N VAL A 158 5.03 6.51 5.22
CA VAL A 158 4.27 7.09 6.34
C VAL A 158 4.95 6.79 7.68
N LEU A 159 5.43 5.56 7.89
CA LEU A 159 6.13 5.18 9.13
C LEU A 159 7.43 5.94 9.35
N ILE A 160 8.15 6.26 8.26
CA ILE A 160 9.37 7.08 8.30
C ILE A 160 8.99 8.53 8.59
N ALA A 161 8.01 9.08 7.88
CA ALA A 161 7.53 10.45 8.11
C ALA A 161 7.04 10.66 9.55
N ALA A 162 6.39 9.67 10.15
CA ALA A 162 5.93 9.67 11.55
C ALA A 162 7.06 9.66 12.61
N ILE A 163 8.32 9.79 12.20
CA ILE A 163 9.44 10.07 13.12
C ILE A 163 9.40 11.54 13.54
N ASP A 164 8.98 12.41 12.63
CA ASP A 164 8.62 13.78 12.94
C ASP A 164 7.36 13.78 13.83
N PRO A 165 7.43 14.28 15.08
CA PRO A 165 6.28 14.33 15.97
C PRO A 165 5.16 15.27 15.48
N ASP A 166 5.45 16.19 14.57
CA ASP A 166 4.47 17.13 14.02
C ASP A 166 3.71 16.53 12.81
N PHE A 167 4.15 15.37 12.29
CA PHE A 167 3.47 14.66 11.21
C PHE A 167 2.36 13.76 11.76
N ASP A 168 1.11 14.06 11.39
CA ASP A 168 -0.04 13.22 11.74
C ASP A 168 -0.16 12.02 10.79
N ALA A 169 0.24 10.85 11.29
CA ALA A 169 0.16 9.59 10.57
C ALA A 169 -1.13 8.80 10.86
N SER A 170 -1.95 9.23 11.83
CA SER A 170 -3.00 8.37 12.42
C SER A 170 -4.10 7.98 11.44
N ASP A 171 -4.48 8.91 10.56
CA ASP A 171 -5.51 8.76 9.54
C ASP A 171 -4.96 8.97 8.11
N HIS A 172 -3.66 8.75 7.90
CA HIS A 172 -3.06 8.93 6.58
C HIS A 172 -3.67 7.94 5.56
N PRO A 173 -4.07 8.39 4.34
CA PRO A 173 -4.74 7.53 3.36
C PRO A 173 -3.94 6.27 3.00
N PHE A 174 -2.62 6.34 2.91
CA PHE A 174 -1.79 5.15 2.68
C PHE A 174 -1.74 4.15 3.84
N THR A 175 -1.88 4.60 5.08
CA THR A 175 -2.07 3.68 6.21
C THR A 175 -3.42 2.98 6.09
N ALA A 176 -4.46 3.71 5.68
CA ALA A 176 -5.80 3.15 5.46
C ALA A 176 -5.83 2.18 4.26
N LYS A 177 -5.17 2.51 3.14
CA LYS A 177 -4.99 1.63 1.98
C LYS A 177 -4.29 0.33 2.37
N PHE A 178 -3.21 0.43 3.14
CA PHE A 178 -2.48 -0.75 3.60
C PHE A 178 -3.31 -1.62 4.55
N ARG A 179 -4.11 -1.01 5.44
CA ARG A 179 -5.06 -1.75 6.30
C ARG A 179 -6.05 -2.60 5.50
N LEU A 180 -6.44 -2.20 4.29
CA LEU A 180 -7.29 -3.05 3.44
C LEU A 180 -6.60 -4.37 3.10
N PHE A 181 -5.30 -4.34 2.79
CA PHE A 181 -4.53 -5.57 2.61
C PHE A 181 -4.35 -6.37 3.90
N GLU A 182 -4.26 -5.71 5.07
CA GLU A 182 -4.29 -6.41 6.37
C GLU A 182 -5.64 -7.13 6.60
N PHE A 183 -6.73 -6.64 6.00
CA PHE A 183 -8.03 -7.32 5.94
C PHE A 183 -8.13 -8.32 4.77
N GLY A 184 -7.06 -8.59 4.03
CA GLY A 184 -7.05 -9.49 2.89
C GLY A 184 -7.80 -8.98 1.67
N ARG A 185 -7.91 -7.65 1.53
CA ARG A 185 -8.60 -6.96 0.43
C ARG A 185 -7.63 -6.29 -0.53
N TRP A 186 -8.04 -6.18 -1.79
CA TRP A 186 -7.33 -5.41 -2.79
C TRP A 186 -8.09 -4.11 -3.10
N PRO A 187 -7.59 -2.94 -2.66
CA PRO A 187 -8.10 -1.65 -3.14
C PRO A 187 -7.68 -1.46 -4.60
N VAL A 188 -8.61 -1.63 -5.52
CA VAL A 188 -8.34 -1.58 -6.96
C VAL A 188 -8.13 -0.14 -7.42
N GLY A 189 -9.00 0.77 -6.99
CA GLY A 189 -8.90 2.18 -7.33
C GLY A 189 -10.23 2.92 -7.22
N VAL A 190 -10.20 4.22 -7.43
CA VAL A 190 -11.39 5.07 -7.48
C VAL A 190 -11.77 5.31 -8.95
N THR A 191 -13.01 4.99 -9.30
CA THR A 191 -13.57 5.23 -10.64
C THR A 191 -14.87 6.00 -10.49
N GLY A 192 -14.93 7.22 -11.03
CA GLY A 192 -16.09 8.10 -10.87
C GLY A 192 -16.36 8.41 -9.40
N SER A 193 -17.50 7.95 -8.88
CA SER A 193 -17.94 8.15 -7.49
C SER A 193 -17.82 6.88 -6.64
N SER A 194 -17.02 5.90 -7.07
CA SER A 194 -16.90 4.62 -6.38
C SER A 194 -15.44 4.28 -6.09
N LEU A 195 -15.15 3.89 -4.85
CA LEU A 195 -13.93 3.19 -4.50
C LEU A 195 -14.17 1.70 -4.69
N ASN A 196 -13.51 1.11 -5.69
CA ASN A 196 -13.57 -0.31 -6.00
C ASN A 196 -12.60 -1.09 -5.10
N VAL A 197 -13.13 -2.06 -4.37
CA VAL A 197 -12.38 -2.94 -3.47
C VAL A 197 -12.78 -4.38 -3.74
N PHE A 198 -11.80 -5.25 -3.93
CA PHE A 198 -12.00 -6.68 -4.03
C PHE A 198 -11.74 -7.35 -2.67
#